data_AF-A0AAD5RCB6-F1
#
_entry.id   AF-A0AAD5RCB6-F1
#
_cell.length_a   1.000
_cell.length_b   1.000
_cell.length_c   1.000
_cell.angle_alpha   90.00
_cell.angle_beta   90.00
_cell.angle_gamma   90.00
#
_symmetry.space_group_name_H-M   'P 1'
#
loop_
_entity.id
_entity.type
_entity.pdbx_description
1 polymer ?
#
loop_
_entity_poly.entity_id
_entity_poly.type
_entity_poly.pdbx_seq_one_letter_code
_entity_poly.pdbx_strand_id
1 'polypeptide(L)'
;MQQEGSSSEVREVTLGLHTVVPLPSCPHLSQTSDVPVSGIDANSVCDICNIAAEPWVCLTCYKVHCGRYVHGHALMHHAAEPTHAMSLSLADLSVWCYPCEAYVHNERLFPAKSAAHLSKFGETM
;
A
#
# COMPACT_ATOMS: atom_id res chain seq x y z
N MET A 1 61.70 -3.37 -4.66
CA MET A 1 60.39 -2.86 -5.13
C MET A 1 59.35 -3.77 -4.50
N GLN A 2 58.51 -3.20 -3.64
CA GLN A 2 57.70 -3.92 -2.66
C GLN A 2 56.65 -4.84 -3.31
N GLN A 3 56.39 -5.96 -2.65
CA GLN A 3 55.37 -6.96 -2.98
C GLN A 3 54.38 -7.03 -1.79
N GLU A 4 53.11 -7.15 -2.15
CA GLU A 4 51.96 -7.75 -1.44
C GLU A 4 51.29 -7.03 -0.25
N GLY A 5 49.96 -7.06 -0.28
CA GLY A 5 49.08 -6.64 0.81
C GLY A 5 47.68 -6.23 0.37
N SER A 6 46.96 -7.09 -0.35
CA SER A 6 45.51 -6.94 -0.57
C SER A 6 44.79 -7.18 0.76
N SER A 7 44.25 -6.12 1.36
CA SER A 7 43.38 -6.22 2.55
C SER A 7 41.98 -5.83 2.13
N SER A 8 41.16 -6.82 1.82
CA SER A 8 39.73 -6.66 1.61
C SER A 8 39.06 -6.27 2.94
N GLU A 9 38.55 -5.05 3.04
CA GLU A 9 37.70 -4.63 4.15
C GLU A 9 36.42 -5.48 4.19
N VAL A 10 36.29 -6.29 5.24
CA VAL A 10 35.06 -7.00 5.57
C VAL A 10 34.05 -5.96 6.05
N ARG A 11 33.05 -5.63 5.22
CA ARG A 11 31.96 -4.73 5.61
C ARG A 11 31.08 -5.45 6.63
N GLU A 12 31.11 -4.96 7.87
CA GLU A 12 30.25 -5.40 8.94
C GLU A 12 28.78 -5.07 8.61
N VAL A 13 27.99 -6.09 8.29
CA VAL A 13 26.55 -5.92 8.03
C VAL A 13 25.85 -5.83 9.38
N THR A 14 25.63 -4.61 9.85
CA THR A 14 24.76 -4.38 11.00
C THR A 14 23.34 -4.71 10.57
N LEU A 15 22.81 -5.86 11.03
CA LEU A 15 21.39 -6.21 10.93
C LEU A 15 20.58 -5.28 11.84
N GLY A 16 20.45 -4.02 11.44
CA GLY A 16 19.53 -3.09 12.08
C GLY A 16 18.11 -3.61 11.89
N LEU A 17 17.33 -3.72 12.96
CA LEU A 17 15.88 -3.87 12.84
C LEU A 17 15.33 -2.52 12.37
N HIS A 18 14.78 -2.47 11.16
CA HIS A 18 14.25 -1.23 10.60
C HIS A 18 12.75 -1.19 10.88
N THR A 19 12.32 -0.27 11.73
CA THR A 19 10.89 0.01 11.91
C THR A 19 10.32 0.59 10.62
N VAL A 20 9.25 0.00 10.11
CA VAL A 20 8.51 0.56 8.98
C VAL A 20 7.73 1.78 9.48
N VAL A 21 8.17 2.97 9.09
CA VAL A 21 7.49 4.24 9.38
C VAL A 21 6.80 4.73 8.10
N PRO A 22 5.46 4.89 8.08
CA PRO A 22 4.76 5.42 6.92
C PRO A 22 5.23 6.85 6.57
N LEU A 23 5.33 7.14 5.27
CA LEU A 23 5.60 8.49 4.80
C LEU A 23 4.43 9.41 5.19
N PRO A 24 4.70 10.60 5.76
CA PRO A 24 3.65 11.56 6.11
C PRO A 24 3.06 12.24 4.87
N SER A 25 3.76 12.20 3.74
CA SER A 25 3.34 12.79 2.47
C SER A 25 4.08 12.14 1.29
N CYS A 26 3.44 12.10 0.13
CA CYS A 26 4.11 11.79 -1.14
C CYS A 26 3.45 12.57 -2.30
N PRO A 27 4.14 12.77 -3.44
CA PRO A 27 3.61 13.50 -4.59
C PRO A 27 2.31 12.91 -5.18
N HIS A 28 2.06 11.62 -4.92
CA HIS A 28 0.93 10.89 -5.46
C HIS A 28 -0.38 11.08 -4.68
N LEU A 29 -0.37 11.80 -3.54
CA LEU A 29 -1.59 12.15 -2.79
C LEU A 29 -2.61 12.92 -3.63
N SER A 30 -2.17 13.63 -4.66
CA SER A 30 -3.04 14.34 -5.61
C SER A 30 -3.85 13.41 -6.51
N GLN A 31 -3.44 12.14 -6.64
CA GLN A 31 -4.08 11.16 -7.51
C GLN A 31 -5.20 10.37 -6.83
N THR A 32 -5.44 10.58 -5.53
CA THR A 32 -6.60 9.99 -4.84
C THR A 32 -7.86 10.78 -5.13
N SER A 33 -8.98 10.09 -5.12
CA SER A 33 -10.31 10.67 -5.28
C SER A 33 -11.06 10.69 -3.93
N ASP A 34 -12.18 11.38 -3.91
CA ASP A 34 -13.07 11.39 -2.75
C ASP A 34 -13.79 10.04 -2.61
N VAL A 35 -14.11 9.67 -1.37
CA VAL A 35 -14.81 8.42 -1.07
C VAL A 35 -16.17 8.42 -1.78
N PRO A 36 -16.52 7.36 -2.53
CA PRO A 36 -17.81 7.28 -3.20
C PRO A 36 -18.95 7.27 -2.18
N VAL A 37 -20.13 7.72 -2.57
CA VAL A 37 -21.32 7.78 -1.70
C VAL A 37 -21.70 6.40 -1.14
N SER A 38 -21.37 5.33 -1.86
CA SER A 38 -21.55 3.94 -1.41
C SER A 38 -20.61 3.51 -0.27
N GLY A 39 -19.60 4.32 0.05
CA GLY A 39 -18.54 3.98 1.00
C GLY A 39 -17.55 2.95 0.45
N ILE A 40 -16.82 2.31 1.36
CA ILE A 40 -15.87 1.23 1.07
C ILE A 40 -16.33 0.01 1.85
N ASP A 41 -16.63 -1.10 1.17
CA ASP A 41 -16.96 -2.37 1.81
C ASP A 41 -15.69 -3.15 2.15
N ALA A 42 -15.40 -3.27 3.44
CA ALA A 42 -14.23 -3.99 3.97
C ALA A 42 -14.29 -5.51 3.75
N ASN A 43 -15.45 -6.05 3.36
CA ASN A 43 -15.63 -7.48 3.05
C ASN A 43 -15.52 -7.78 1.55
N SER A 44 -15.20 -6.77 0.73
CA SER A 44 -15.03 -6.93 -0.72
C SER A 44 -13.98 -7.99 -1.06
N VAL A 45 -14.20 -8.69 -2.17
CA VAL A 45 -13.26 -9.67 -2.75
C VAL A 45 -12.56 -9.11 -3.98
N CYS A 46 -11.50 -9.77 -4.44
CA CYS A 46 -10.84 -9.35 -5.68
C CYS A 46 -11.76 -9.48 -6.90
N ASP A 47 -11.94 -8.40 -7.66
CA ASP A 47 -12.80 -8.32 -8.86
C ASP A 47 -12.37 -9.27 -10.00
N ILE A 48 -11.15 -9.82 -9.96
CA ILE A 48 -10.59 -10.67 -11.02
C ILE A 48 -10.64 -12.15 -10.63
N CYS A 49 -10.20 -12.51 -9.42
CA CYS A 49 -10.12 -13.91 -9.00
C CYS A 49 -11.13 -14.31 -7.90
N ASN A 50 -11.97 -13.39 -7.43
CA ASN A 50 -12.95 -13.60 -6.35
C ASN A 50 -12.37 -14.17 -5.04
N ILE A 51 -11.07 -13.98 -4.80
CA ILE A 51 -10.42 -14.36 -3.54
C ILE A 51 -10.62 -13.23 -2.52
N ALA A 52 -11.09 -13.59 -1.32
CA ALA A 52 -11.30 -12.68 -0.19
C ALA A 52 -10.03 -12.44 0.66
N ALA A 53 -8.94 -13.12 0.35
CA ALA A 53 -7.66 -12.94 1.04
C ALA A 53 -6.93 -11.69 0.54
N GLU A 54 -6.44 -10.89 1.50
CA GLU A 54 -5.71 -9.63 1.26
C GLU A 54 -6.31 -8.74 0.17
N PRO A 55 -7.58 -8.29 0.28
CA PRO A 55 -8.15 -7.37 -0.70
C PRO A 55 -7.64 -5.94 -0.47
N TRP A 56 -7.30 -5.27 -1.56
CA TRP A 56 -6.84 -3.89 -1.60
C TRP A 56 -7.77 -3.08 -2.50
N VAL A 57 -8.24 -1.93 -2.01
CA VAL A 57 -9.09 -1.02 -2.78
C VAL A 57 -8.25 0.14 -3.34
N CYS A 58 -8.34 0.38 -4.65
CA CYS A 58 -7.69 1.51 -5.30
C CYS A 58 -8.27 2.83 -4.78
N LEU A 59 -7.43 3.80 -4.40
CA LEU A 59 -7.88 5.10 -3.90
C LEU A 59 -8.18 6.15 -4.98
N THR A 60 -8.11 5.76 -6.25
CA THR A 60 -8.50 6.59 -7.41
C THR A 60 -9.83 6.12 -8.01
N CYS A 61 -9.98 4.81 -8.23
CA CYS A 61 -11.17 4.25 -8.90
C CYS A 61 -12.03 3.30 -8.04
N TYR A 62 -11.62 3.01 -6.80
CA TYR A 62 -12.34 2.15 -5.86
C TYR A 62 -12.61 0.70 -6.31
N LYS A 63 -11.92 0.22 -7.35
CA LYS A 63 -11.87 -1.22 -7.69
C LYS A 63 -11.09 -2.00 -6.64
N VAL A 64 -11.47 -3.26 -6.43
CA VAL A 64 -10.88 -4.13 -5.39
C VAL A 64 -10.09 -5.26 -6.02
N HIS A 65 -8.82 -5.37 -5.64
CA HIS A 65 -7.90 -6.37 -6.18
C HIS A 65 -7.07 -7.02 -5.08
N CYS A 66 -6.71 -8.29 -5.26
CA CYS A 66 -5.91 -9.01 -4.27
C CYS A 66 -4.46 -8.52 -4.22
N GLY A 67 -3.86 -8.64 -3.03
CA GLY A 67 -2.49 -8.24 -2.74
C GLY A 67 -1.43 -9.09 -3.45
N ARG A 68 -0.17 -8.65 -3.33
CA ARG A 68 1.00 -9.26 -3.98
C ARG A 68 1.26 -10.72 -3.58
N TYR A 69 0.86 -11.12 -2.39
CA TYR A 69 1.09 -12.49 -1.89
C TYR A 69 -0.06 -13.45 -2.24
N VAL A 70 -1.13 -12.96 -2.87
CA VAL A 70 -2.19 -13.77 -3.48
C VAL A 70 -1.87 -13.94 -4.98
N HIS A 71 -2.39 -13.08 -5.86
CA HIS A 71 -2.08 -13.07 -7.30
C HIS A 71 -1.57 -11.71 -7.80
N GLY A 72 -1.46 -10.70 -6.93
CA GLY A 72 -0.88 -9.41 -7.29
C GLY A 72 -1.73 -8.54 -8.22
N HIS A 73 -3.04 -8.76 -8.31
CA HIS A 73 -3.92 -7.98 -9.18
C HIS A 73 -3.94 -6.48 -8.86
N ALA A 74 -3.71 -6.08 -7.60
CA ALA A 74 -3.62 -4.67 -7.26
C ALA A 74 -2.36 -4.00 -7.86
N LEU A 75 -1.25 -4.73 -7.90
CA LEU A 75 -0.02 -4.28 -8.58
C LEU A 75 -0.20 -4.25 -10.11
N MET A 76 -0.83 -5.28 -10.68
CA MET A 76 -1.15 -5.31 -12.12
C MET A 76 -2.06 -4.15 -12.52
N HIS A 77 -3.03 -3.82 -11.67
CA HIS A 77 -3.92 -2.68 -11.87
C HIS A 77 -3.16 -1.35 -11.92
N HIS A 78 -2.24 -1.10 -10.98
CA HIS A 78 -1.36 0.07 -11.04
C HIS A 78 -0.47 0.07 -12.29
N ALA A 79 0.08 -1.08 -12.68
CA ALA A 79 0.91 -1.18 -13.88
C ALA A 79 0.14 -0.86 -15.16
N ALA A 80 -1.15 -1.20 -15.23
CA ALA A 80 -2.03 -0.87 -16.34
C ALA A 80 -2.50 0.61 -16.31
N GLU A 81 -2.70 1.17 -15.11
CA GLU A 81 -3.15 2.55 -14.90
C GLU A 81 -2.18 3.28 -13.96
N PRO A 82 -1.06 3.85 -14.45
CA PRO A 82 -0.01 4.42 -13.59
C PRO A 82 -0.45 5.60 -12.71
N THR A 83 -1.57 6.26 -13.05
CA THR A 83 -2.20 7.31 -12.24
C THR A 83 -2.98 6.77 -11.04
N HIS A 84 -3.14 5.45 -10.92
CA HIS A 84 -3.74 4.79 -9.76
C HIS A 84 -2.62 4.36 -8.81
N ALA A 85 -1.94 5.36 -8.21
CA ALA A 85 -0.70 5.12 -7.48
C ALA A 85 -0.87 4.51 -6.08
N MET A 86 -2.07 4.55 -5.49
CA MET A 86 -2.27 4.09 -4.12
C MET A 86 -3.46 3.15 -3.96
N SER A 87 -3.30 2.21 -3.04
CA SER A 87 -4.37 1.31 -2.59
C SER A 87 -4.40 1.20 -1.07
N LEU A 88 -5.60 1.08 -0.52
CA LEU A 88 -5.88 0.82 0.90
C LEU A 88 -6.09 -0.68 1.09
N SER A 89 -5.35 -1.28 2.02
CA SER A 89 -5.57 -2.66 2.47
C SER A 89 -6.85 -2.74 3.29
N LEU A 90 -7.76 -3.65 2.92
CA LEU A 90 -8.96 -3.92 3.73
C LEU A 90 -8.66 -4.86 4.91
N ALA A 91 -7.46 -5.46 4.96
CA ALA A 91 -7.03 -6.32 6.06
C ALA A 91 -6.71 -5.49 7.32
N ASP A 92 -5.92 -4.43 7.17
CA ASP A 92 -5.32 -3.65 8.27
C ASP A 92 -5.43 -2.12 8.10
N LEU A 93 -6.13 -1.65 7.06
CA LEU A 93 -6.34 -0.22 6.78
C LEU A 93 -5.05 0.58 6.51
N SER A 94 -3.95 -0.10 6.21
CA SER A 94 -2.71 0.52 5.73
C SER A 94 -2.87 0.98 4.27
N VAL A 95 -2.21 2.08 3.89
CA VAL A 95 -2.22 2.57 2.50
C VAL A 95 -0.82 2.40 1.93
N TRP A 96 -0.74 1.75 0.77
CA TRP A 96 0.49 1.55 0.03
C TRP A 96 0.52 2.45 -1.20
N CYS A 97 1.65 3.11 -1.43
CA CYS A 97 1.93 3.86 -2.64
C CYS A 97 2.92 3.07 -3.51
N TYR A 98 2.48 2.63 -4.68
CA TYR A 98 3.29 1.79 -5.56
C TYR A 98 4.56 2.50 -6.05
N PRO A 99 4.51 3.75 -6.57
CA PRO A 99 5.73 4.41 -7.05
C PRO A 99 6.72 4.79 -5.95
N CYS A 100 6.24 5.00 -4.71
CA CYS A 100 7.10 5.31 -3.57
C CYS A 100 7.64 4.07 -2.86
N GLU A 101 7.12 2.88 -3.19
CA GLU A 101 7.40 1.62 -2.51
C GLU A 101 7.31 1.74 -0.97
N ALA A 102 6.31 2.48 -0.50
CA ALA A 102 6.18 2.82 0.91
C ALA A 102 4.72 2.91 1.34
N TYR A 103 4.52 2.66 2.64
CA TYR A 103 3.27 3.01 3.30
C TYR A 103 3.14 4.53 3.41
N VAL A 104 1.92 5.04 3.31
CA VAL A 104 1.62 6.47 3.44
C VAL A 104 0.55 6.67 4.50
N HIS A 105 0.77 7.65 5.38
CA HIS A 105 -0.20 8.08 6.37
C HIS A 105 -0.31 9.61 6.34
N ASN A 106 -1.45 10.11 5.87
CA ASN A 106 -1.69 11.53 5.66
C ASN A 106 -3.18 11.84 5.87
N GLU A 107 -3.51 13.06 6.30
CA GLU A 107 -4.90 13.51 6.52
C GLU A 107 -5.80 13.35 5.30
N ARG A 108 -5.25 13.49 4.08
CA ARG A 108 -6.00 13.25 2.83
C ARG A 108 -6.59 11.83 2.75
N LEU A 109 -6.00 10.87 3.45
CA LEU A 109 -6.38 9.46 3.44
C LEU A 109 -7.37 9.11 4.57
N PHE A 110 -7.62 10.03 5.51
CA PHE A 110 -8.50 9.77 6.65
C PHE A 110 -9.93 9.41 6.23
N PRO A 111 -10.59 10.11 5.27
CA PRO A 111 -11.94 9.75 4.86
C PRO A 111 -12.06 8.31 4.37
N ALA A 112 -11.09 7.83 3.57
CA ALA A 112 -11.07 6.46 3.07
C ALA A 112 -10.81 5.44 4.19
N LYS A 113 -9.86 5.74 5.10
CA LYS A 113 -9.60 4.90 6.28
C LYS A 113 -10.82 4.81 7.20
N SER A 114 -11.47 5.93 7.49
CA SER A 114 -12.67 5.99 8.34
C SER A 114 -13.85 5.25 7.69
N ALA A 115 -14.05 5.37 6.38
CA ALA A 115 -15.10 4.63 5.67
C ALA A 115 -14.88 3.11 5.74
N ALA A 116 -13.64 2.66 5.48
CA ALA A 116 -13.30 1.24 5.60
C ALA A 116 -13.36 0.74 7.06
N HIS A 117 -12.96 1.57 8.04
CA HIS A 117 -13.06 1.26 9.47
C HIS A 117 -14.51 1.06 9.91
N LEU A 118 -15.39 1.98 9.53
CA LEU A 118 -16.82 1.89 9.81
C LEU A 118 -17.42 0.61 9.22
N SER A 119 -17.08 0.27 7.97
CA SER A 119 -17.54 -0.98 7.36
C SER A 119 -17.00 -2.22 8.06
N LYS A 120 -15.73 -2.20 8.49
CA LYS A 120 -15.05 -3.36 9.09
C LYS A 120 -15.44 -3.63 10.54
N PHE A 121 -15.66 -2.59 11.33
CA PHE A 121 -15.82 -2.68 12.78
C PHE A 121 -17.16 -2.15 13.31
N GLY A 122 -17.94 -1.44 12.48
CA GLY A 122 -19.22 -0.87 12.89
C GLY A 122 -19.14 0.41 13.72
N GLU A 123 -17.96 1.03 13.81
CA GLU A 123 -17.72 2.28 14.55
C GLU A 123 -16.80 3.24 13.79
N THR A 124 -16.93 4.54 14.08
CA THR A 124 -16.09 5.58 13.51
C THR A 124 -14.72 5.61 14.18
N MET A 125 -13.67 5.86 13.38
CA MET A 125 -12.28 6.05 13.84
C MET A 125 -12.10 7.35 14.63
#